data_AF-A0AAN0LTX8-F1
#
_entry.id   AF-A0AAN0LTX8-F1
#
_cell.length_a   1.000
_cell.length_b   1.000
_cell.length_c   1.000
_cell.angle_alpha   90.00
_cell.angle_beta   90.00
_cell.angle_gamma   90.00
#
_symmetry.space_group_name_H-M   'P 1'
#
loop_
_entity.id
_entity.type
_entity.pdbx_description
1 polymer ?
#
loop_
_entity_poly.entity_id
_entity_poly.type
_entity_poly.pdbx_seq_one_letter_code
_entity_poly.pdbx_strand_id
1 'polypeptide(L)'
;MYTWSLDALYSDFNESFDNDVNRLKSQIQAMQESLASLETMEDLEHWLKLDIETSANAQSLFSYISLRLSTNTTDIESNNAYGKLLTTRY
;
A
#
# COMPACT_ATOMS: atom_id res chain seq x y z
N MET A 1 -18.95 16.90 15.92
CA MET A 1 -18.22 15.62 15.89
C MET A 1 -17.52 15.59 14.54
N TYR A 2 -16.18 15.67 14.48
CA TYR A 2 -15.47 15.51 13.20
C TYR A 2 -15.67 14.06 12.77
N THR A 3 -16.52 13.82 11.78
CA THR A 3 -16.60 12.54 11.09
C THR A 3 -15.34 12.42 10.26
N TRP A 4 -14.33 11.75 10.79
CA TRP A 4 -13.21 11.28 9.97
C TRP A 4 -13.84 10.39 8.91
N SER A 5 -13.86 10.86 7.65
CA SER A 5 -14.36 10.06 6.55
C SER A 5 -13.22 9.26 5.97
N LEU A 6 -13.38 7.94 6.01
CA LEU A 6 -12.51 7.01 5.30
C LEU A 6 -12.57 7.20 3.78
N ASP A 7 -13.60 7.88 3.26
CA ASP A 7 -13.77 8.19 1.84
C ASP A 7 -12.60 9.00 1.28
N ALA A 8 -11.87 9.73 2.13
CA ALA A 8 -10.66 10.44 1.74
C ALA A 8 -9.51 9.50 1.34
N LEU A 9 -9.55 8.24 1.80
CA LEU A 9 -8.62 7.18 1.42
C LEU A 9 -9.30 6.24 0.42
N TYR A 10 -10.39 5.59 0.83
CA TYR A 10 -11.21 4.71 0.00
C TYR A 10 -12.65 4.72 0.50
N SER A 11 -13.63 4.70 -0.40
CA SER A 11 -15.04 4.58 0.00
C SER A 11 -15.37 3.17 0.54
N ASP A 12 -14.73 2.14 -0.01
CA ASP A 12 -14.83 0.74 0.43
C ASP A 12 -13.64 -0.08 -0.10
N PHE A 13 -13.60 -1.39 0.15
CA PHE A 13 -12.75 -2.36 -0.55
C PHE A 13 -13.21 -2.56 -2.01
N ASN A 14 -13.08 -1.49 -2.79
CA ASN A 14 -13.54 -1.38 -4.16
C ASN A 14 -12.38 -1.47 -5.17
N GLU A 15 -12.69 -1.21 -6.44
CA GLU A 15 -11.71 -1.24 -7.53
C GLU A 15 -10.50 -0.31 -7.28
N SER A 16 -10.69 0.87 -6.68
CA SER A 16 -9.58 1.77 -6.35
C SER A 16 -8.63 1.15 -5.31
N PHE A 17 -9.17 0.47 -4.31
CA PHE A 17 -8.37 -0.26 -3.33
C PHE A 17 -7.60 -1.41 -3.98
N ASP A 18 -8.28 -2.23 -4.80
CA ASP A 18 -7.64 -3.34 -5.50
C ASP A 18 -6.56 -2.88 -6.49
N ASN A 19 -6.78 -1.75 -7.17
CA ASN A 19 -5.78 -1.14 -8.04
C ASN A 19 -4.54 -0.71 -7.27
N ASP A 20 -4.70 -0.11 -6.09
CA ASP A 20 -3.57 0.30 -5.26
C ASP A 20 -2.82 -0.90 -4.66
N VAL A 21 -3.52 -2.00 -4.33
CA VAL A 21 -2.90 -3.28 -3.95
C VAL A 21 -2.06 -3.85 -5.10
N ASN A 22 -2.60 -3.85 -6.32
CA ASN A 22 -1.87 -4.33 -7.49
C ASN A 22 -0.69 -3.41 -7.82
N ARG A 23 -0.87 -2.10 -7.72
CA ARG A 23 0.21 -1.12 -7.85
C ARG A 23 1.32 -1.40 -6.84
N LEU A 24 0.98 -1.67 -5.59
CA LEU A 24 1.96 -1.99 -4.55
C LEU A 24 2.79 -3.24 -4.91
N LYS A 25 2.15 -4.29 -5.42
CA LYS A 25 2.84 -5.51 -5.89
C LYS A 25 3.83 -5.19 -7.02
N SER A 26 3.37 -4.48 -8.04
CA SER A 26 4.21 -4.10 -9.18
C SER A 26 5.37 -3.19 -8.77
N GLN A 27 5.13 -2.26 -7.83
CA GLN A 27 6.16 -1.38 -7.28
C GLN A 27 7.23 -2.18 -6.51
N ILE A 28 6.83 -3.11 -5.64
CA ILE A 28 7.77 -3.98 -4.91
C ILE A 28 8.61 -4.81 -5.89
N GLN A 29 7.99 -5.38 -6.92
CA GLN A 29 8.71 -6.13 -7.95
C GLN A 29 9.72 -5.23 -8.70
N ALA A 30 9.31 -4.03 -9.12
CA ALA A 30 10.19 -3.08 -9.79
C ALA A 30 11.36 -2.63 -8.88
N MET A 31 11.13 -2.47 -7.58
CA MET A 31 12.20 -2.18 -6.61
C MET A 31 13.20 -3.33 -6.51
N GLN A 32 12.72 -4.58 -6.49
CA GLN A 32 13.59 -5.76 -6.44
C GLN A 32 14.43 -5.91 -7.72
N GLU A 33 13.82 -5.69 -8.88
CA GLU A 33 14.49 -5.78 -10.18
C GLU A 33 15.54 -4.69 -10.34
N SER A 34 15.24 -3.46 -9.92
CA SER A 34 16.15 -2.32 -10.04
C SER A 34 17.36 -2.40 -9.11
N LEU A 35 17.27 -3.08 -7.95
CA LEU A 35 18.41 -3.29 -7.06
C LEU A 35 19.58 -4.01 -7.74
N ALA A 36 19.29 -4.91 -8.70
CA ALA A 36 20.31 -5.66 -9.42
C ALA A 36 21.04 -4.83 -10.49
N SER A 37 20.52 -3.66 -10.85
CA SER A 37 21.01 -2.82 -11.95
C SER A 37 21.42 -1.41 -11.52
N LEU A 38 21.60 -1.18 -10.21
CA LEU A 38 22.06 0.12 -9.68
C LEU A 38 23.55 0.33 -10.00
N GLU A 39 23.85 1.16 -10.99
CA GLU A 39 25.23 1.47 -11.41
C GLU A 39 25.58 2.96 -11.26
N THR A 40 24.58 3.84 -11.39
CA THR A 40 24.76 5.29 -11.42
C THR A 40 24.04 6.01 -10.27
N MET A 41 24.36 7.29 -10.08
CA MET A 41 23.64 8.15 -9.14
C MET A 41 22.19 8.33 -9.56
N GLU A 42 21.93 8.45 -10.86
CA GLU A 42 20.60 8.58 -11.44
C GLU A 42 19.73 7.34 -11.16
N ASP A 43 20.33 6.14 -11.23
CA ASP A 43 19.63 4.90 -10.88
C ASP A 43 19.23 4.89 -9.40
N LEU A 44 20.12 5.35 -8.51
CA LEU A 44 19.84 5.47 -7.08
C LEU A 44 18.74 6.49 -6.80
N GLU A 45 18.76 7.65 -7.47
CA GLU A 45 17.68 8.64 -7.34
C GLU A 45 16.33 8.09 -7.81
N HIS A 46 16.31 7.31 -8.90
CA HIS A 46 15.10 6.68 -9.39
C HIS A 46 14.58 5.64 -8.38
N TRP A 47 15.48 4.80 -7.85
CA TRP A 47 15.14 3.82 -6.84
C TRP A 47 14.56 4.45 -5.57
N LEU A 48 15.17 5.54 -5.08
CA LEU A 48 14.68 6.26 -3.90
C LEU A 48 13.31 6.91 -4.13
N LYS A 49 13.02 7.42 -5.33
CA LYS A 49 11.69 7.91 -5.67
C LYS A 49 10.66 6.79 -5.63
N LEU A 50 11.01 5.64 -6.22
CA LEU A 50 10.15 4.46 -6.19
C LEU A 50 9.91 3.96 -4.76
N ASP A 51 10.93 3.98 -3.89
CA ASP A 51 10.80 3.63 -2.47
C ASP A 51 9.81 4.55 -1.72
N ILE A 52 9.90 5.87 -1.93
CA ILE A 52 8.99 6.84 -1.33
C ILE A 52 7.55 6.60 -1.80
N GLU A 53 7.35 6.41 -3.10
CA GLU A 53 6.02 6.17 -3.69
C GLU A 53 5.42 4.84 -3.20
N THR A 54 6.24 3.80 -3.12
CA THR A 54 5.85 2.47 -2.63
C THR A 54 5.45 2.54 -1.15
N SER A 55 6.26 3.23 -0.34
CA SER A 55 6.01 3.43 1.08
C SER A 55 4.72 4.22 1.32
N ALA A 56 4.48 5.28 0.54
CA ALA A 56 3.25 6.07 0.63
C ALA A 56 2.00 5.25 0.25
N ASN A 57 2.10 4.42 -0.80
CA ASN A 57 1.02 3.53 -1.23
C ASN A 57 0.70 2.49 -0.14
N ALA A 58 1.73 1.81 0.38
CA ALA A 58 1.60 0.85 1.47
C ALA A 58 0.97 1.49 2.71
N GLN A 59 1.47 2.66 3.13
CA GLN A 59 0.96 3.37 4.30
C GLN A 59 -0.53 3.71 4.14
N SER A 60 -0.96 4.13 2.95
CA SER A 60 -2.38 4.48 2.70
C SER A 60 -3.28 3.25 2.85
N LEU A 61 -2.90 2.12 2.25
CA LEU A 61 -3.61 0.84 2.35
C LEU A 61 -3.69 0.34 3.81
N PHE A 62 -2.56 0.33 4.52
CA PHE A 62 -2.52 -0.11 5.92
C PHE A 62 -3.28 0.84 6.85
N SER A 63 -3.26 2.15 6.60
CA SER A 63 -3.99 3.13 7.41
C SER A 63 -5.50 2.94 7.26
N TYR A 64 -6.00 2.74 6.03
CA TYR A 64 -7.42 2.49 5.78
C TYR A 64 -7.92 1.25 6.54
N ILE A 65 -7.21 0.13 6.41
CA ILE A 65 -7.53 -1.12 7.11
C ILE A 65 -7.47 -0.94 8.63
N SER A 66 -6.41 -0.30 9.14
CA SER A 66 -6.23 -0.09 10.58
C SER A 66 -7.35 0.78 11.16
N LEU A 67 -7.78 1.80 10.43
CA LEU A 67 -8.89 2.65 10.85
C LEU A 67 -10.22 1.87 10.84
N ARG A 68 -10.52 1.07 9.80
CA ARG A 68 -11.71 0.19 9.83
C ARG A 68 -11.69 -0.77 11.01
N LEU A 69 -10.57 -1.46 11.25
CA LEU A 69 -10.41 -2.36 12.39
C LEU A 69 -10.49 -1.65 13.74
N SER A 70 -10.08 -0.37 13.84
CA SER A 70 -10.24 0.43 15.06
C SER A 70 -11.71 0.71 15.39
N THR A 71 -12.57 0.77 14.37
CA THR A 71 -14.02 0.97 14.52
C THR A 71 -14.80 -0.34 14.62
N ASN A 72 -14.30 -1.41 14.00
CA ASN A 72 -14.88 -2.76 14.03
C ASN A 72 -13.75 -3.81 13.94
N THR A 73 -13.31 -4.31 15.09
CA THR A 73 -12.21 -5.28 15.19
C THR A 73 -12.52 -6.63 14.55
N THR A 74 -13.80 -6.95 14.38
CA THR A 74 -14.28 -8.21 13.78
C THR A 74 -14.64 -8.09 12.29
N ASP A 75 -14.28 -6.96 11.65
CA ASP A 75 -14.52 -6.76 10.23
C ASP A 75 -13.74 -7.77 9.38
N ILE A 76 -14.46 -8.72 8.80
CA ILE A 76 -13.88 -9.85 8.05
C ILE A 76 -13.13 -9.34 6.82
N GLU A 77 -13.68 -8.33 6.12
CA GLU A 77 -13.05 -7.78 4.92
C GLU A 77 -11.71 -7.13 5.24
N SER A 78 -11.66 -6.30 6.29
CA SER A 78 -10.42 -5.67 6.75
C SER A 78 -9.38 -6.69 7.19
N ASN A 79 -9.78 -7.75 7.91
CA ASN A 79 -8.87 -8.82 8.31
C ASN A 79 -8.31 -9.58 7.10
N ASN A 80 -9.15 -9.87 6.10
CA ASN A 80 -8.71 -10.51 4.87
C ASN A 80 -7.76 -9.61 4.07
N ALA A 81 -8.07 -8.32 3.94
CA ALA A 81 -7.23 -7.34 3.27
C ALA A 81 -5.87 -7.19 3.98
N TYR A 82 -5.87 -7.15 5.31
CA TYR A 82 -4.65 -7.13 6.12
C TYR A 82 -3.76 -8.35 5.84
N GLY A 83 -4.36 -9.55 5.81
CA GLY A 83 -3.66 -10.78 5.46
C GLY A 83 -3.02 -10.75 4.07
N LYS A 84 -3.78 -10.30 3.05
CA LYS A 84 -3.27 -10.16 1.67
C LYS A 84 -2.08 -9.20 1.58
N LEU A 85 -2.10 -8.10 2.31
CA LEU A 85 -1.01 -7.12 2.32
C LEU A 85 0.24 -7.64 3.04
N LEU A 86 0.09 -8.39 4.13
CA LEU A 86 1.23 -9.02 4.81
C LEU A 86 1.95 -10.01 3.90
N THR A 87 1.20 -10.78 3.09
CA THR A 87 1.80 -11.71 2.12
C THR A 87 2.41 -11.01 0.91
N THR A 88 2.08 -9.75 0.67
CA THR A 88 2.62 -8.96 -0.46
C THR A 88 4.02 -8.40 -0.15
N ARG A 89 4.44 -8.41 1.12
CA ARG A 89 5.78 -7.95 1.54
C ARG A 89 6.90 -8.97 1.30
N TYR A 90 6.56 -10.18 0.84
CA TYR A 90 7.46 -11.32 0.60
C TYR A 90 7.26 -11.85 -0.83
#